data_AF-A0A0H5RME9-F1
#
_entry.id   AF-A0A0H5RME9-F1
#
_cell.length_a   1.000
_cell.length_b   1.000
_cell.length_c   1.000
_cell.angle_alpha   90.00
_cell.angle_beta   90.00
_cell.angle_gamma   90.00
#
_symmetry.space_group_name_H-M   'P 1'
#
loop_
_entity.id
_entity.type
_entity.pdbx_description
1 polymer ?
#
loop_
_entity_poly.entity_id
_entity_poly.type
_entity_poly.pdbx_seq_one_letter_code
_entity_poly.pdbx_strand_id
1 'polypeptide(L)'
;MDHLFWNWRFCGKCFGLFWEEGQHKGHCSEGGGHEAAGLSFFLQRADQLGEYLNRSGVWEGTGAQDNWRWCRHCYTMFFGGFDKQGSCPTGGAHDKSESYGYALEY
;
A
#
# COMPACT_ATOMS: atom_id res chain seq x y z
N MET A 1 -0.94 -20.82 -7.02
CA MET A 1 -0.50 -20.67 -5.61
C MET A 1 -0.88 -19.27 -5.22
N ASP A 2 -1.91 -19.17 -4.40
CA ASP A 2 -2.69 -17.95 -4.21
C ASP A 2 -1.83 -16.89 -3.50
N HIS A 3 -1.47 -15.85 -4.25
CA HIS A 3 -0.86 -14.64 -3.71
C HIS A 3 -1.93 -13.88 -2.96
N LEU A 4 -2.24 -14.36 -1.77
CA LEU A 4 -3.18 -13.79 -0.82
C LEU A 4 -2.82 -12.31 -0.58
N PHE A 5 -3.65 -11.42 -1.12
CA PHE A 5 -3.62 -9.94 -1.02
C PHE A 5 -3.90 -9.40 0.39
N TRP A 6 -3.64 -10.24 1.38
CA TRP A 6 -4.01 -10.08 2.77
C TRP A 6 -2.71 -9.85 3.50
N ASN A 7 -2.42 -8.62 3.94
CA ASN A 7 -1.49 -8.27 5.02
C ASN A 7 -1.21 -6.75 5.11
N TRP A 8 -2.12 -5.91 4.62
CA TRP A 8 -2.08 -4.50 4.98
C TRP A 8 -2.49 -4.35 6.45
N ARG A 9 -1.61 -3.79 7.26
CA ARG A 9 -1.83 -3.57 8.70
C ARG A 9 -1.80 -2.09 9.01
N PHE A 10 -2.61 -1.68 9.96
CA PHE A 10 -2.50 -0.34 10.54
C PHE A 10 -1.40 -0.33 11.60
N CYS A 11 -0.50 0.64 11.55
CA CYS A 11 0.50 0.82 12.61
C CYS A 11 -0.03 1.73 13.72
N GLY A 12 -0.06 1.24 14.96
CA GLY A 12 -0.48 2.02 16.13
C GLY A 12 0.45 3.17 16.51
N LYS A 13 1.67 3.22 15.97
CA LYS A 13 2.66 4.27 16.26
C LYS A 13 2.56 5.45 15.29
N CYS A 14 2.71 5.18 13.99
CA CYS A 14 2.71 6.23 12.97
C CYS A 14 1.35 6.44 12.28
N PHE A 15 0.34 5.63 12.61
CA PHE A 15 -1.00 5.68 12.01
C PHE A 15 -1.04 5.41 10.49
N GLY A 16 0.07 4.95 9.90
CA GLY A 16 0.16 4.55 8.51
C GLY A 16 -0.26 3.10 8.28
N LEU A 17 -0.69 2.79 7.05
CA LEU A 17 -0.82 1.41 6.59
C LEU A 17 0.54 0.87 6.14
N PHE A 18 0.88 -0.34 6.55
CA PHE A 18 2.10 -1.03 6.15
C PHE A 18 1.83 -2.46 5.72
N TRP A 19 2.66 -2.97 4.82
CA TRP A 19 2.63 -4.37 4.42
C TRP A 19 3.39 -5.21 5.44
N GLU A 20 2.77 -6.27 5.96
CA GLU A 20 3.40 -7.21 6.88
C GLU A 20 3.70 -8.55 6.19
N GLU A 21 4.97 -8.85 5.93
CA GLU A 21 5.38 -10.15 5.39
C GLU A 21 6.14 -10.94 6.46
N GLY A 22 5.40 -11.73 7.24
CA GLY A 22 5.97 -12.51 8.33
C GLY A 22 6.61 -11.63 9.40
N GLN A 23 7.93 -11.70 9.56
CA GLN A 23 8.68 -10.87 10.52
C GLN A 23 9.11 -9.51 9.92
N HIS A 24 8.91 -9.30 8.62
CA HIS A 24 9.31 -8.08 7.92
C HIS A 24 8.16 -7.07 7.91
N LYS A 25 8.38 -5.98 8.64
CA LYS A 25 7.41 -4.92 8.91
C LYS A 25 7.99 -3.52 8.73
N GLY A 26 9.09 -3.40 7.97
CA GLY A 26 9.74 -2.13 7.61
C GLY A 26 10.11 -1.19 8.76
N HIS A 27 10.47 0.04 8.40
CA HIS A 27 10.81 1.11 9.34
C HIS A 27 9.62 2.04 9.58
N CYS A 28 9.34 2.32 10.85
CA CYS A 28 8.30 3.24 11.29
C CYS A 28 8.83 4.67 11.36
N SER A 29 8.03 5.67 10.97
CA SER A 29 8.42 7.09 11.10
C SER A 29 8.68 7.50 12.55
N GLU A 30 8.02 6.84 13.51
CA GLU A 30 8.21 7.06 14.95
C GLU A 30 9.39 6.26 15.53
N GLY A 31 10.16 5.59 14.66
CA GLY A 31 11.31 4.77 15.04
C GLY A 31 10.97 3.28 15.27
N GLY A 32 12.00 2.45 15.09
CA GLY A 32 11.88 0.99 15.14
C GLY A 32 11.05 0.41 13.98
N GLY A 33 10.58 -0.83 14.13
CA GLY A 33 9.70 -1.48 13.14
C GLY A 33 8.22 -1.17 13.34
N HIS A 34 7.37 -1.33 12.31
CA HIS A 34 5.92 -1.09 12.48
C HIS A 34 5.29 -2.02 13.53
N GLU A 35 4.26 -1.53 14.20
CA GLU A 35 3.51 -2.28 15.21
C GLU A 35 2.05 -2.38 14.79
N ALA A 36 1.63 -3.58 14.37
CA ALA A 36 0.28 -3.84 13.90
C ALA A 36 -0.74 -3.61 15.02
N ALA A 37 -1.77 -2.82 14.73
CA ALA A 37 -2.93 -2.60 15.59
C ALA A 37 -4.22 -2.73 14.77
N GLY A 38 -5.29 -3.23 15.41
CA GLY A 38 -6.60 -3.33 14.78
C GLY A 38 -6.69 -4.39 13.66
N LEU A 39 -7.49 -4.08 12.64
CA LEU A 39 -7.86 -4.99 11.55
C LEU A 39 -6.72 -5.16 10.53
N SER A 40 -6.79 -6.27 9.79
CA SER A 40 -6.09 -6.41 8.51
C SER A 40 -6.96 -5.79 7.41
N PHE A 41 -6.32 -5.03 6.54
CA PHE A 41 -6.96 -4.37 5.41
C PHE A 41 -6.75 -5.16 4.14
N PHE A 42 -7.76 -5.11 3.29
CA PHE A 42 -7.79 -5.78 2.01
C PHE A 42 -7.76 -4.72 0.93
N LEU A 43 -6.61 -4.61 0.26
CA LEU A 43 -6.44 -3.68 -0.86
C LEU A 43 -6.25 -4.49 -2.13
N GLN A 44 -7.15 -4.25 -3.08
CA GLN A 44 -7.14 -4.94 -4.37
C GLN A 44 -6.00 -4.41 -5.22
N ARG A 45 -5.32 -5.28 -5.96
CA ARG A 45 -4.33 -4.81 -6.92
C ARG A 45 -5.03 -4.26 -8.17
N ALA A 46 -4.57 -3.11 -8.64
CA ALA A 46 -5.13 -2.44 -9.80
C ALA A 46 -5.01 -3.28 -11.09
N ASP A 47 -3.98 -4.11 -11.23
CA ASP A 47 -3.82 -5.01 -12.38
C ASP A 47 -4.85 -6.15 -12.41
N GLN A 48 -5.27 -6.63 -11.25
CA GLN A 48 -6.29 -7.68 -11.12
C GLN A 48 -7.71 -7.12 -11.17
N LEU A 49 -7.88 -5.85 -10.78
CA LEU A 49 -9.11 -5.12 -11.00
C LEU A 49 -9.44 -4.94 -12.48
N GLY A 50 -8.50 -5.10 -13.41
CA GLY A 50 -8.76 -5.05 -14.85
C GLY A 50 -9.83 -6.04 -15.33
N GLU A 51 -9.99 -7.20 -14.67
CA GLU A 51 -11.08 -8.15 -14.97
C GLU A 51 -12.41 -7.74 -14.29
N TYR A 52 -12.35 -7.12 -13.10
CA TYR A 52 -13.53 -6.71 -12.33
C TYR A 52 -14.14 -5.37 -12.81
N LEU A 53 -13.31 -4.43 -13.26
CA LEU A 53 -13.68 -3.08 -13.70
C LEU A 53 -14.06 -2.98 -15.19
N ASN A 54 -13.68 -3.96 -16.02
CA ASN A 54 -14.09 -4.00 -17.43
C ASN A 54 -15.57 -4.40 -17.61
N ARG A 55 -16.27 -4.76 -16.52
CA ARG A 55 -17.74 -4.92 -16.51
C ARG A 55 -18.50 -3.61 -16.22
N SER A 56 -17.84 -2.59 -15.67
CA SER A 56 -18.48 -1.31 -15.34
C SER A 56 -18.11 -0.17 -16.30
N GLY A 57 -17.00 -0.27 -17.04
CA GLY A 57 -16.64 0.72 -18.06
C GLY A 57 -16.33 2.10 -17.46
N VAL A 58 -15.76 2.13 -16.26
CA VAL A 58 -15.49 3.38 -15.55
C VAL A 58 -14.03 3.45 -15.15
N TRP A 59 -13.32 4.48 -15.61
CA TRP A 59 -12.00 4.90 -15.09
C TRP A 59 -12.11 6.23 -14.30
N GLU A 60 -13.30 6.83 -14.31
CA GLU A 60 -13.73 8.01 -13.55
C GLU A 60 -15.13 7.69 -12.98
N GLY A 61 -15.19 7.03 -11.82
CA GLY A 61 -16.46 6.60 -11.19
C GLY A 61 -16.54 5.14 -10.70
N THR A 62 -15.41 4.46 -10.51
CA THR A 62 -15.34 3.19 -9.77
C THR A 62 -15.43 3.37 -8.26
N GLY A 63 -15.40 4.62 -7.77
CA GLY A 63 -15.22 4.90 -6.34
C GLY A 63 -13.89 4.37 -5.83
N ALA A 64 -12.85 4.31 -6.67
CA ALA A 64 -11.53 3.83 -6.26
C ALA A 64 -10.42 4.70 -6.84
N GLN A 65 -9.43 4.99 -6.02
CA GLN A 65 -8.18 5.64 -6.41
C GLN A 65 -7.13 4.55 -6.64
N ASP A 66 -6.54 4.52 -7.83
CA ASP A 66 -5.47 3.59 -8.18
C ASP A 66 -4.09 4.15 -7.78
N ASN A 67 -3.01 3.48 -8.19
CA ASN A 67 -1.63 3.95 -7.96
C ASN A 67 -1.19 4.15 -6.51
N TRP A 68 -1.89 3.54 -5.55
CA TRP A 68 -1.32 3.33 -4.22
C TRP A 68 -0.18 2.32 -4.30
N ARG A 69 0.94 2.61 -3.64
CA ARG A 69 2.19 1.85 -3.71
C ARG A 69 2.73 1.59 -2.31
N TRP A 70 3.48 0.52 -2.14
CA TRP A 70 4.22 0.26 -0.93
C TRP A 70 5.72 0.50 -1.17
N CYS A 71 6.43 1.00 -0.16
CA CYS A 71 7.86 1.23 -0.26
C CYS A 71 8.63 0.01 0.27
N ARG A 72 9.54 -0.59 -0.52
CA ARG A 72 10.31 -1.77 -0.09
C ARG A 72 11.25 -1.55 1.11
N HIS A 73 11.50 -0.30 1.47
CA HIS A 73 12.35 0.06 2.61
C HIS A 73 11.58 0.30 3.90
N CYS A 74 10.54 1.13 3.86
CA CYS A 74 9.76 1.48 5.05
C CYS A 74 8.46 0.67 5.19
N TYR A 75 8.10 -0.11 4.18
CA TYR A 75 6.90 -0.95 4.13
C TYR A 75 5.57 -0.20 4.17
N THR A 76 5.60 1.13 4.24
CA THR A 76 4.40 1.99 4.30
C THR A 76 3.79 2.19 2.93
N MET A 77 2.46 2.31 2.92
CA MET A 77 1.68 2.73 1.78
C MET A 77 1.89 4.23 1.47
N PHE A 78 2.04 4.57 0.20
CA PHE A 78 2.10 5.95 -0.27
C PHE A 78 1.42 6.08 -1.63
N PHE A 79 0.93 7.28 -1.95
CA PHE A 79 0.33 7.52 -3.26
C PHE A 79 1.42 7.82 -4.30
N GLY A 80 1.50 6.99 -5.34
CA GLY A 80 2.56 7.03 -6.36
C GLY A 80 2.20 7.80 -7.63
N GLY A 81 1.06 8.49 -7.66
CA GLY A 81 0.51 9.18 -8.84
C GLY A 81 1.02 10.61 -9.07
N PHE A 82 1.90 11.13 -8.21
CA PHE A 82 2.51 12.45 -8.35
C PHE A 82 4.04 12.36 -8.47
N ASP A 83 4.67 13.43 -8.98
CA ASP A 83 6.14 13.54 -9.02
C ASP A 83 6.74 13.62 -7.61
N LYS A 84 6.07 14.35 -6.70
CA LYS A 84 6.45 14.43 -5.29
C LYS A 84 5.67 13.39 -4.48
N GLN A 85 6.37 12.34 -4.03
CA GLN A 85 5.76 11.18 -3.36
C GLN A 85 5.98 11.15 -1.84
N GLY A 86 6.58 12.21 -1.28
CA GLY A 86 6.98 12.26 0.13
C GLY A 86 8.39 11.69 0.36
N SER A 87 8.75 11.53 1.64
CA SER A 87 10.08 11.10 2.07
C SER A 87 10.00 9.75 2.77
N CYS A 88 10.92 8.85 2.42
CA CYS A 88 11.05 7.58 3.10
C CYS A 88 11.67 7.80 4.49
N PRO A 89 11.12 7.20 5.56
CA PRO A 89 11.74 7.22 6.89
C PRO A 89 13.18 6.66 6.93
N THR A 90 13.55 5.80 5.97
CA THR A 90 14.93 5.30 5.83
C THR A 90 15.87 6.29 5.13
N GLY A 91 15.38 7.47 4.74
CA GLY A 91 16.07 8.47 3.94
C GLY A 91 15.73 8.37 2.45
N GLY A 92 15.68 9.53 1.78
CA GLY A 92 15.43 9.63 0.34
C GLY A 92 13.95 9.53 -0.06
N ALA A 93 13.70 9.21 -1.33
CA ALA A 93 12.36 9.00 -1.88
C ALA A 93 11.86 7.57 -1.57
N HIS A 94 10.54 7.38 -1.62
CA HIS A 94 9.97 6.03 -1.54
C HIS A 94 10.37 5.17 -2.73
N ASP A 95 10.75 3.93 -2.48
CA ASP A 95 11.13 2.96 -3.51
C ASP A 95 9.98 1.98 -3.79
N LYS A 96 9.35 2.15 -4.97
CA LYS A 96 8.24 1.33 -5.47
C LYS A 96 8.67 0.21 -6.42
N SER A 97 9.96 -0.09 -6.55
CA SER A 97 10.46 -1.06 -7.54
C SER A 97 9.86 -2.46 -7.39
N GLU A 98 9.42 -2.82 -6.18
CA GLU A 98 8.82 -4.11 -5.83
C GLU A 98 7.32 -4.00 -5.50
N SER A 99 6.70 -2.86 -5.82
CA SER A 99 5.30 -2.60 -5.52
C SER A 99 4.40 -2.85 -6.72
N TYR A 100 3.37 -3.66 -6.51
CA TYR A 100 2.16 -3.58 -7.34
C TYR A 100 1.48 -2.21 -7.18
N GLY A 101 0.56 -1.87 -8.09
CA GLY A 101 -0.38 -0.78 -7.87
C GLY A 101 -1.58 -1.32 -7.11
N TYR A 102 -1.96 -0.68 -6.02
CA TYR A 102 -3.16 -1.00 -5.25
C TYR A 102 -4.24 0.04 -5.53
N ALA A 103 -5.49 -0.39 -5.44
CA ALA A 103 -6.64 0.48 -5.46
C ALA A 103 -7.19 0.64 -4.04
N LEU A 104 -7.48 1.90 -3.68
CA LEU A 104 -8.18 2.27 -2.47
C LEU A 104 -9.58 2.73 -2.86
N GLU A 105 -10.59 1.98 -2.44
CA GLU A 105 -11.99 2.40 -2.59
C GLU A 105 -12.29 3.58 -1.64
N TYR A 106 -13.11 4.55 -2.07
CA TYR A 106 -13.49 5.75 -1.33
C TYR A 106 -14.97 6.12 -1.51
#